data_AF-A0A674B300-F1
#
_entry.id   AF-A0A674B300-F1
#
_cell.length_a   1.000
_cell.length_b   1.000
_cell.length_c   1.000
_cell.angle_alpha   90.00
_cell.angle_beta   90.00
_cell.angle_gamma   90.00
#
_symmetry.space_group_name_H-M   'P 1'
#
loop_
_entity.id
_entity.type
_entity.pdbx_description
1 polymer ?
#
loop_
_entity_poly.entity_id
_entity_poly.type
_entity_poly.pdbx_seq_one_letter_code
_entity_poly.pdbx_strand_id
1 'polypeptide(L)'
;AELPAQPFGWLFTLTQTDETETQISFISSENVLWEGEGLPGSARGVDGVMNIFNTLFLKPDEMKLSFSRKSFSNNPNHGWVSSETESLNPKRPGDRKDAFNTPSLHPVIKWPLWEGVNGFCEIQSSFFLLCKDLGLEAEVFLSAHRHRESGEFISAQSILGTVLINIADLMQRWTSDVLLSVVHRVLLPPAADWSTLQSLVFFVQLEEEALITRSCSSCDRSNKYPPVKAGSYLIQHFNDSYRRKRPLSI
;
A
#
# COMPACT_ATOMS: atom_id res chain seq x y z
N ALA A 1 0.18 -23.44 0.94
CA ALA A 1 0.13 -23.18 2.40
C ALA A 1 -0.15 -21.70 2.63
N GLU A 2 -1.41 -21.39 2.93
CA GLU A 2 -1.98 -20.05 2.87
C GLU A 2 -1.45 -19.12 3.98
N LEU A 3 -1.30 -17.84 3.63
CA LEU A 3 -0.75 -16.76 4.46
C LEU A 3 -1.89 -16.02 5.18
N PRO A 4 -1.78 -15.71 6.49
CA PRO A 4 -2.57 -14.64 7.07
C PRO A 4 -1.87 -13.31 6.74
N ALA A 5 -2.52 -12.46 5.94
CA ALA A 5 -2.11 -11.07 5.75
C ALA A 5 -2.75 -10.17 6.81
N GLN A 6 -2.04 -9.10 7.18
CA GLN A 6 -2.47 -8.10 8.15
C GLN A 6 -2.72 -6.80 7.36
N PRO A 7 -3.90 -6.16 7.47
CA PRO A 7 -4.15 -4.90 6.76
C PRO A 7 -3.48 -3.72 7.49
N PHE A 8 -3.03 -2.72 6.74
CA PHE A 8 -2.42 -1.49 7.29
C PHE A 8 -2.90 -0.29 6.49
N GLY A 9 -3.51 0.71 7.14
CA GLY A 9 -3.84 2.02 6.54
C GLY A 9 -4.78 1.95 5.33
N TRP A 10 -5.56 3.00 5.06
CA TRP A 10 -6.52 2.95 3.95
C TRP A 10 -5.80 2.66 2.65
N LEU A 11 -6.10 1.55 1.97
CA LEU A 11 -5.27 1.03 0.90
C LEU A 11 -5.97 1.29 -0.45
N PHE A 12 -5.25 1.98 -1.33
CA PHE A 12 -5.55 2.15 -2.74
C PHE A 12 -4.51 1.37 -3.53
N THR A 13 -4.95 0.37 -4.28
CA THR A 13 -4.11 -0.45 -5.14
C THR A 13 -4.32 -0.02 -6.59
N LEU A 14 -3.26 0.50 -7.21
CA LEU A 14 -3.13 0.77 -8.63
C LEU A 14 -2.28 -0.35 -9.24
N THR A 15 -2.93 -1.31 -9.90
CA THR A 15 -2.24 -2.33 -10.70
C THR A 15 -2.55 -2.13 -12.16
N GLN A 16 -1.62 -1.50 -12.89
CA GLN A 16 -1.56 -1.62 -14.33
C GLN A 16 -0.46 -2.64 -14.64
N THR A 17 -0.85 -3.86 -15.00
CA THR A 17 0.08 -4.91 -15.42
C THR A 17 -0.14 -5.20 -16.90
N ASP A 18 0.94 -5.35 -17.66
CA ASP A 18 0.88 -5.87 -19.03
C ASP A 18 0.30 -7.30 -19.01
N GLU A 19 -0.90 -7.45 -19.55
CA GLU A 19 -1.66 -8.64 -20.02
C GLU A 19 -1.48 -10.01 -19.32
N THR A 20 -0.95 -10.09 -18.11
CA THR A 20 -0.81 -11.34 -17.36
C THR A 20 -1.56 -11.25 -16.04
N GLU A 21 -2.35 -12.27 -15.72
CA GLU A 21 -3.18 -12.35 -14.52
C GLU A 21 -2.41 -11.91 -13.26
N THR A 22 -2.75 -10.74 -12.74
CA THR A 22 -2.25 -10.31 -11.43
C THR A 22 -2.86 -11.22 -10.36
N GLN A 23 -2.05 -12.07 -9.71
CA GLN A 23 -2.50 -12.95 -8.63
C GLN A 23 -2.53 -12.21 -7.28
N ILE A 24 -3.34 -11.16 -7.17
CA ILE A 24 -3.72 -10.63 -5.86
C ILE A 24 -4.95 -11.40 -5.41
N SER A 25 -4.92 -12.02 -4.23
CA SER A 25 -6.07 -12.78 -3.71
C SER A 25 -6.62 -12.17 -2.41
N PHE A 26 -7.94 -12.15 -2.27
CA PHE A 26 -8.71 -11.57 -1.15
C PHE A 26 -9.56 -12.62 -0.46
N ILE A 27 -9.72 -12.58 0.86
CA ILE A 27 -10.63 -13.50 1.59
C ILE A 27 -12.12 -13.19 1.36
N SER A 28 -12.44 -12.15 0.59
CA SER A 28 -13.80 -11.72 0.27
C SER A 28 -13.90 -11.07 -1.11
N SER A 29 -15.08 -11.17 -1.73
CA SER A 29 -15.37 -10.72 -3.09
C SER A 29 -15.68 -9.22 -3.23
N GLU A 30 -15.65 -8.44 -2.14
CA GLU A 30 -16.19 -7.07 -2.17
C GLU A 30 -15.12 -6.00 -1.94
N ASN A 31 -14.17 -5.93 -2.87
CA ASN A 31 -13.45 -4.69 -3.13
C ASN A 31 -14.17 -3.90 -4.22
N VAL A 32 -14.08 -2.58 -4.16
CA VAL A 32 -14.67 -1.71 -5.18
C VAL A 32 -13.63 -1.50 -6.28
N LEU A 33 -14.02 -1.84 -7.51
CA LEU A 33 -13.36 -1.36 -8.71
C LEU A 33 -13.93 0.02 -9.03
N TRP A 34 -13.06 1.02 -9.07
CA TRP A 34 -13.45 2.39 -9.39
C TRP A 34 -12.81 2.81 -10.71
N GLU A 35 -13.65 3.26 -11.64
CA GLU A 35 -13.24 3.95 -12.86
C GLU A 35 -13.21 5.45 -12.56
N GLY A 36 -12.01 5.99 -12.41
CA GLY A 36 -11.84 7.41 -12.21
C GLY A 36 -11.75 8.16 -13.53
N GLU A 37 -12.59 9.17 -13.71
CA GLU A 37 -12.32 10.23 -14.68
C GLU A 37 -11.10 11.04 -14.22
N GLY A 38 -9.89 10.57 -14.54
CA GLY A 38 -8.67 11.22 -14.07
C GLY A 38 -7.49 10.32 -13.77
N LEU A 39 -7.49 9.06 -14.19
CA LEU A 39 -6.28 8.23 -14.23
C LEU A 39 -5.67 8.27 -15.63
N PRO A 40 -5.01 9.38 -16.05
CA PRO A 40 -4.44 9.44 -17.38
C PRO A 40 -3.27 8.46 -17.48
N GLY A 41 -3.25 7.62 -18.52
CA GLY A 41 -2.08 6.90 -19.02
C GLY A 41 -1.03 7.84 -19.65
N SER A 42 -0.82 9.01 -19.03
CA SER A 42 0.14 10.01 -19.51
C SER A 42 1.52 9.75 -18.90
N ALA A 43 2.56 10.33 -19.50
CA ALA A 43 3.92 10.29 -18.98
C ALA A 43 4.10 10.87 -17.55
N ARG A 44 3.08 11.55 -17.00
CA ARG A 44 3.04 12.05 -15.62
C ARG A 44 1.96 11.38 -14.75
N GLY A 45 1.19 10.47 -15.32
CA GLY A 45 0.18 9.66 -14.63
C GLY A 45 0.73 8.28 -14.27
N VAL A 46 -0.14 7.27 -14.26
CA VAL A 46 0.20 5.91 -13.80
C VAL A 46 1.34 5.30 -14.61
N ASP A 47 1.29 5.38 -15.94
CA ASP A 47 2.33 4.85 -16.83
C ASP A 47 3.71 5.50 -16.57
N GLY A 48 3.74 6.81 -16.39
CA GLY A 48 4.98 7.54 -16.09
C GLY A 48 5.65 7.05 -14.82
N VAL A 49 4.85 6.82 -13.78
CA VAL A 49 5.31 6.36 -12.47
C VAL A 49 5.77 4.91 -12.54
N MET A 50 5.00 4.02 -13.18
CA MET A 50 5.40 2.62 -13.37
C MET A 50 6.72 2.54 -14.15
N ASN A 51 6.86 3.28 -15.24
CA ASN A 51 8.07 3.29 -16.06
C ASN A 51 9.30 3.82 -15.31
N ILE A 52 9.16 4.92 -14.54
CA ILE A 52 10.29 5.48 -13.80
C ILE A 52 10.71 4.56 -12.64
N PHE A 53 9.76 3.87 -12.00
CA PHE A 53 10.06 2.86 -10.97
C PHE A 53 10.68 1.59 -11.55
N ASN A 54 10.19 1.09 -12.69
CA ASN A 54 10.82 -0.01 -13.40
C ASN A 54 12.30 0.31 -13.67
N THR A 55 12.56 1.52 -14.19
CA THR A 55 13.92 1.97 -14.46
C THR A 55 14.77 2.09 -13.19
N LEU A 56 14.18 2.54 -12.07
CA LEU A 56 14.86 2.60 -10.77
C LEU A 56 15.22 1.20 -10.26
N PHE A 57 14.28 0.26 -10.26
CA PHE A 57 14.49 -1.07 -9.68
C PHE A 57 15.47 -1.92 -10.49
N LEU A 58 15.57 -1.69 -11.81
CA LEU A 58 16.57 -2.31 -12.69
C LEU A 58 18.00 -1.80 -12.47
N LYS A 59 18.21 -0.72 -11.71
CA LYS A 59 19.57 -0.24 -11.39
C LYS A 59 20.23 -1.12 -10.32
N PRO A 60 21.58 -1.21 -10.31
CA PRO A 60 22.32 -1.89 -9.27
C PRO A 60 21.97 -1.38 -7.87
N ASP A 61 21.98 -2.29 -6.89
CA ASP A 61 21.63 -1.99 -5.50
C ASP A 61 22.51 -0.89 -4.90
N GLU A 62 23.78 -0.82 -5.29
CA GLU A 62 24.74 0.18 -4.81
C GLU A 62 24.28 1.62 -5.10
N MET A 63 23.58 1.82 -6.21
CA MET A 63 23.01 3.12 -6.55
C MET A 63 21.80 3.46 -5.67
N LYS A 64 20.97 2.45 -5.36
CA LYS A 64 19.75 2.60 -4.57
C LYS A 64 20.04 2.78 -3.07
N LEU A 65 21.18 2.29 -2.57
CA LEU A 65 21.58 2.38 -1.15
C LEU A 65 21.50 3.79 -0.56
N SER A 66 21.88 4.81 -1.34
CA SER A 66 21.85 6.22 -0.90
C SER A 66 20.43 6.75 -0.67
N PHE A 67 19.42 6.06 -1.23
CA PHE A 67 18.01 6.36 -1.11
C PHE A 67 17.25 5.30 -0.30
N SER A 68 17.95 4.43 0.44
CA SER A 68 17.31 3.43 1.29
C SER A 68 16.45 4.04 2.39
N ARG A 69 15.43 3.30 2.80
CA ARG A 69 14.66 3.59 4.01
C ARG A 69 15.58 3.78 5.21
N LYS A 70 15.28 4.77 6.07
CA LYS A 70 16.10 5.26 7.20
C LYS A 70 17.33 6.10 6.83
N SER A 71 17.61 6.36 5.56
CA SER A 71 18.67 7.30 5.17
C SER A 71 18.32 8.77 5.48
N PHE A 72 17.06 9.07 5.76
CA PHE A 72 16.55 10.41 6.07
C PHE A 72 15.99 10.44 7.50
N SER A 73 16.70 11.08 8.44
CA SER A 73 16.33 11.06 9.87
C SER A 73 14.97 11.66 10.17
N ASN A 74 14.59 12.70 9.43
CA ASN A 74 13.31 13.40 9.48
C ASN A 74 12.21 12.73 8.63
N ASN A 75 12.56 11.75 7.81
CA ASN A 75 11.59 10.94 7.10
C ASN A 75 12.05 9.47 7.02
N PRO A 76 12.04 8.75 8.16
CA PRO A 76 12.68 7.44 8.27
C PRO A 76 11.97 6.36 7.46
N ASN A 77 10.73 6.60 7.00
CA ASN A 77 10.01 5.68 6.14
C ASN A 77 10.24 5.97 4.64
N HIS A 78 10.75 7.14 4.25
CA HIS A 78 11.01 7.44 2.85
C HIS A 78 12.16 6.59 2.29
N GLY A 79 11.97 6.09 1.07
CA GLY A 79 13.05 5.50 0.28
C GLY A 79 12.89 4.02 -0.05
N TRP A 80 13.94 3.47 -0.66
CA TRP A 80 14.04 2.09 -1.13
C TRP A 80 14.07 1.08 0.02
N VAL A 81 13.32 0.01 -0.14
CA VAL A 81 13.29 -1.16 0.74
C VAL A 81 13.65 -2.35 -0.13
N SER A 82 14.82 -2.93 0.13
CA SER A 82 15.31 -4.10 -0.59
C SER A 82 14.50 -5.36 -0.27
N SER A 83 14.47 -6.29 -1.21
CA SER A 83 13.85 -7.61 -1.05
C SER A 83 14.18 -8.29 0.28
N GLU A 84 13.16 -8.95 0.84
CA GLU A 84 13.17 -9.66 2.13
C GLU A 84 13.46 -8.78 3.38
N THR A 85 13.55 -7.45 3.23
CA THR A 85 13.71 -6.51 4.37
C THR A 85 12.43 -6.39 5.20
N GLU A 86 11.27 -6.38 4.55
CA GLU A 86 9.96 -6.37 5.22
C GLU A 86 9.53 -7.80 5.55
N SER A 87 8.91 -8.01 6.71
CA SER A 87 8.40 -9.32 7.11
C SER A 87 7.12 -9.17 7.91
N LEU A 88 5.99 -9.41 7.24
CA LEU A 88 4.67 -9.36 7.89
C LEU A 88 4.39 -10.59 8.77
N ASN A 89 5.10 -11.69 8.52
CA ASN A 89 4.98 -12.92 9.29
C ASN A 89 6.37 -13.38 9.75
N PRO A 90 6.70 -13.27 11.06
CA PRO A 90 8.03 -13.62 11.57
C PRO A 90 8.36 -15.11 11.43
N LYS A 91 7.35 -15.97 11.18
CA LYS A 91 7.52 -17.40 10.95
C LYS A 91 7.89 -17.75 9.51
N ARG A 92 8.01 -16.76 8.61
CA ARG A 92 8.31 -16.97 7.18
C ARG A 92 9.55 -16.16 6.75
N PRO A 93 10.11 -16.45 5.56
CA PRO A 93 11.06 -15.54 4.91
C PRO A 93 10.46 -14.13 4.76
N GLY A 94 11.32 -13.14 4.56
CA GLY A 94 10.84 -11.78 4.26
C GLY A 94 10.10 -11.74 2.93
N ASP A 95 9.37 -10.66 2.71
CA ASP A 95 8.61 -10.44 1.48
C ASP A 95 9.58 -10.31 0.29
N ARG A 96 9.40 -11.14 -0.73
CA ARG A 96 10.22 -11.10 -1.95
C ARG A 96 9.74 -10.01 -2.91
N LYS A 97 10.01 -8.76 -2.54
CA LYS A 97 9.66 -7.56 -3.30
C LYS A 97 10.66 -6.45 -3.03
N ASP A 98 11.03 -5.70 -4.06
CA ASP A 98 11.58 -4.37 -3.87
C ASP A 98 10.43 -3.37 -3.72
N ALA A 99 10.60 -2.38 -2.85
CA ALA A 99 9.63 -1.31 -2.67
C ALA A 99 10.32 0.05 -2.54
N PHE A 100 9.58 1.12 -2.78
CA PHE A 100 10.04 2.48 -2.54
C PHE A 100 8.92 3.30 -1.91
N ASN A 101 9.14 3.73 -0.67
CA ASN A 101 8.12 4.40 0.11
C ASN A 101 8.21 5.92 -0.07
N THR A 102 7.07 6.57 -0.28
CA THR A 102 6.93 8.04 -0.33
C THR A 102 5.85 8.48 0.65
N PRO A 103 6.16 8.65 1.95
CA PRO A 103 5.14 9.00 2.95
C PRO A 103 4.76 10.48 2.93
N SER A 104 5.61 11.36 2.39
CA SER A 104 5.32 12.79 2.22
C SER A 104 6.21 13.42 1.15
N LEU A 105 5.84 14.61 0.68
CA LEU A 105 6.63 15.42 -0.26
C LEU A 105 7.49 16.47 0.47
N HIS A 106 8.04 16.13 1.64
CA HIS A 106 8.78 17.10 2.46
C HIS A 106 10.03 17.63 1.71
N PRO A 107 10.31 18.96 1.70
CA PRO A 107 11.34 19.56 0.84
C PRO A 107 12.78 19.06 1.05
N VAL A 108 13.08 18.52 2.23
CA VAL A 108 14.41 18.01 2.61
C VAL A 108 14.69 16.59 2.09
N ILE A 109 13.68 15.92 1.57
CA ILE A 109 13.80 14.56 1.03
C ILE A 109 14.64 14.62 -0.23
N LYS A 110 15.64 13.74 -0.33
CA LYS A 110 16.42 13.60 -1.56
C LYS A 110 15.78 12.54 -2.44
N TRP A 111 15.83 12.80 -3.73
CA TRP A 111 15.27 11.95 -4.77
C TRP A 111 16.37 11.40 -5.67
N PRO A 112 16.21 10.18 -6.22
CA PRO A 112 17.09 9.65 -7.24
C PRO A 112 17.26 10.65 -8.39
N LEU A 113 18.52 10.95 -8.71
CA LEU A 113 18.90 11.87 -9.78
C LEU A 113 20.13 11.31 -10.51
N TRP A 114 19.89 10.33 -11.36
CA TRP A 114 20.89 9.73 -12.25
C TRP A 114 20.30 9.45 -13.62
N GLU A 115 21.15 9.10 -14.57
CA GLU A 115 20.74 8.81 -15.94
C GLU A 115 19.68 7.68 -16.01
N GLY A 116 18.56 7.99 -16.64
CA GLY A 116 17.40 7.09 -16.76
C GLY A 116 16.32 7.28 -15.69
N VAL A 117 16.58 8.00 -14.60
CA VAL A 117 15.54 8.38 -13.61
C VAL A 117 15.36 9.91 -13.52
N ASN A 118 15.71 10.63 -14.58
CA ASN A 118 15.50 12.07 -14.64
C ASN A 118 14.00 12.40 -14.47
N GLY A 119 13.68 13.40 -13.65
CA GLY A 119 12.29 13.77 -13.38
C GLY A 119 11.57 12.89 -12.35
N PHE A 120 12.27 11.95 -11.67
CA PHE A 120 11.68 11.06 -10.66
C PHE A 120 10.85 11.82 -9.61
N CYS A 121 11.43 12.89 -9.04
CA CYS A 121 10.74 13.73 -8.05
C CYS A 121 9.43 14.33 -8.60
N GLU A 122 9.46 14.85 -9.83
CA GLU A 122 8.33 15.54 -10.45
C GLU A 122 7.20 14.56 -10.78
N ILE A 123 7.55 13.40 -11.37
CA ILE A 123 6.61 12.33 -11.71
C ILE A 123 5.97 11.78 -10.43
N GLN A 124 6.78 11.44 -9.43
CA GLN A 124 6.29 10.87 -8.18
C GLN A 124 5.45 11.89 -7.37
N SER A 125 5.84 13.17 -7.37
CA SER A 125 5.06 14.21 -6.70
C SER A 125 3.70 14.44 -7.38
N SER A 126 3.67 14.44 -8.71
CA SER A 126 2.42 14.57 -9.49
C SER A 126 1.47 13.42 -9.18
N PHE A 127 1.99 12.20 -9.15
CA PHE A 127 1.23 11.01 -8.81
C PHE A 127 0.74 10.98 -7.36
N PHE A 128 1.58 11.39 -6.41
CA PHE A 128 1.21 11.49 -5.00
C PHE A 128 0.02 12.45 -4.81
N LEU A 129 0.05 13.61 -5.48
CA LEU A 129 -1.04 14.58 -5.41
C LEU A 129 -2.31 14.05 -6.08
N LEU A 130 -2.19 13.40 -7.23
CA LEU A 130 -3.32 12.75 -7.89
C LEU A 130 -3.99 11.73 -6.96
N CYS A 131 -3.21 10.84 -6.35
CA CYS A 131 -3.75 9.84 -5.43
C CYS A 131 -4.38 10.48 -4.18
N LYS A 132 -3.86 11.62 -3.72
CA LYS A 132 -4.45 12.37 -2.62
C LYS A 132 -5.84 12.90 -2.97
N ASP A 133 -6.01 13.45 -4.17
CA ASP A 133 -7.30 13.95 -4.64
C ASP A 133 -8.31 12.79 -4.83
N LEU A 134 -7.86 11.69 -5.46
CA LEU A 134 -8.66 10.47 -5.63
C LEU A 134 -9.08 9.84 -4.29
N GLY A 135 -8.19 9.89 -3.30
CA GLY A 135 -8.46 9.39 -1.96
C GLY A 135 -9.66 10.08 -1.31
N LEU A 136 -9.75 11.40 -1.48
CA LEU A 136 -10.86 12.20 -0.95
C LEU A 136 -12.20 11.87 -1.65
N GLU A 137 -12.17 11.61 -2.95
CA GLU A 137 -13.39 11.23 -3.70
C GLU A 137 -13.89 9.83 -3.30
N ALA A 138 -12.98 8.88 -3.15
CA ALA A 138 -13.30 7.51 -2.77
C ALA A 138 -13.88 7.39 -1.36
N GLU A 139 -13.47 8.25 -0.41
CA GLU A 139 -14.09 8.31 0.93
C GLU A 139 -15.60 8.54 0.86
N VAL A 140 -16.08 9.31 -0.12
CA VAL A 140 -17.51 9.56 -0.34
C VAL A 140 -18.21 8.28 -0.82
N PHE A 141 -17.61 7.54 -1.75
CA PHE A 141 -18.21 6.34 -2.35
C PHE A 141 -18.30 5.15 -1.38
N LEU A 142 -17.27 4.95 -0.55
CA LEU A 142 -17.19 3.82 0.38
C LEU A 142 -18.29 3.83 1.47
N SER A 143 -18.93 4.97 1.71
CA SER A 143 -20.05 5.09 2.66
C SER A 143 -21.29 4.24 2.29
N ALA A 144 -21.35 3.68 1.07
CA ALA A 144 -22.53 2.99 0.53
C ALA A 144 -22.42 1.45 0.40
N HIS A 145 -21.25 0.83 0.64
CA HIS A 145 -21.03 -0.62 0.37
C HIS A 145 -21.18 -1.51 1.62
N ARG A 146 -21.62 -2.78 1.45
CA ARG A 146 -21.86 -3.76 2.54
C ARG A 146 -21.36 -5.16 2.18
N HIS A 147 -20.45 -5.68 3.00
CA HIS A 147 -19.67 -6.90 2.83
C HIS A 147 -20.39 -8.25 3.08
N ARG A 148 -19.90 -9.33 2.42
CA ARG A 148 -20.23 -10.75 2.68
C ARG A 148 -18.96 -11.62 2.87
N GLU A 149 -18.90 -12.46 3.91
CA GLU A 149 -17.72 -13.33 4.19
C GLU A 149 -17.82 -14.69 3.49
N SER A 150 -16.79 -15.11 2.75
CA SER A 150 -16.67 -16.46 2.15
C SER A 150 -15.58 -17.32 2.80
N GLY A 151 -14.56 -16.72 3.43
CA GLY A 151 -13.46 -17.44 4.10
C GLY A 151 -12.42 -18.04 3.13
N GLU A 152 -12.60 -17.88 1.83
CA GLU A 152 -11.73 -18.39 0.77
C GLU A 152 -11.02 -17.24 0.05
N PHE A 153 -9.77 -17.47 -0.36
CA PHE A 153 -9.03 -16.49 -1.18
C PHE A 153 -9.52 -16.50 -2.63
N ILE A 154 -10.04 -15.35 -3.09
CA ILE A 154 -10.54 -15.09 -4.43
C ILE A 154 -9.54 -14.19 -5.16
N SER A 155 -9.17 -14.55 -6.40
CA SER A 155 -8.31 -13.71 -7.22
C SER A 155 -9.02 -12.41 -7.60
N ALA A 156 -8.39 -11.26 -7.40
CA ALA A 156 -8.84 -10.02 -7.98
C ALA A 156 -8.38 -9.94 -9.44
N GLN A 157 -9.34 -9.76 -10.33
CA GLN A 157 -9.05 -9.47 -11.72
C GLN A 157 -8.48 -8.06 -11.85
N SER A 158 -7.33 -7.92 -12.51
CA SER A 158 -6.85 -6.62 -12.96
C SER A 158 -7.68 -6.17 -14.16
N ILE A 159 -8.30 -4.99 -14.05
CA ILE A 159 -9.02 -4.36 -15.15
C ILE A 159 -8.31 -3.05 -15.48
N LEU A 160 -7.89 -2.91 -16.73
CA LEU A 160 -7.18 -1.72 -17.21
C LEU A 160 -8.02 -0.45 -16.95
N GLY A 161 -7.36 0.60 -16.45
CA GLY A 161 -8.01 1.89 -16.15
C GLY A 161 -8.79 1.91 -14.83
N THR A 162 -8.80 0.81 -14.07
CA THR A 162 -9.46 0.75 -12.75
C THR A 162 -8.45 0.80 -11.61
N VAL A 163 -8.94 1.26 -10.45
CA VAL A 163 -8.25 1.08 -9.17
C VAL A 163 -9.02 0.15 -8.28
N LEU A 164 -8.26 -0.61 -7.51
CA LEU A 164 -8.78 -1.48 -6.49
C LEU A 164 -8.69 -0.77 -5.14
N ILE A 165 -9.85 -0.54 -4.52
CA ILE A 165 -9.95 0.15 -3.24
C ILE A 165 -10.34 -0.86 -2.17
N ASN A 166 -9.60 -0.87 -1.06
CA ASN A 166 -9.95 -1.69 0.09
C ASN A 166 -9.93 -0.91 1.40
N ILE A 167 -10.78 -1.39 2.30
CA ILE A 167 -10.93 -0.86 3.65
C ILE A 167 -9.80 -1.40 4.52
N ALA A 168 -9.37 -0.57 5.47
CA ALA A 168 -8.33 -0.90 6.43
C ALA A 168 -8.81 -0.74 7.89
N ASP A 169 -7.95 -1.15 8.81
CA ASP A 169 -8.29 -1.34 10.22
C ASP A 169 -8.90 -0.11 10.91
N LEU A 170 -8.35 1.08 10.66
CA LEU A 170 -8.85 2.30 11.30
C LEU A 170 -10.27 2.63 10.83
N MET A 171 -10.60 2.37 9.57
CA MET A 171 -11.95 2.56 9.01
C MET A 171 -12.92 1.48 9.52
N GLN A 172 -12.48 0.22 9.60
CA GLN A 172 -13.27 -0.84 10.24
C GLN A 172 -13.57 -0.49 11.71
N ARG A 173 -12.57 0.00 12.44
CA ARG A 173 -12.71 0.44 13.83
C ARG A 173 -13.67 1.62 13.96
N TRP A 174 -13.51 2.63 13.11
CA TRP A 174 -14.35 3.82 13.08
C TRP A 174 -15.82 3.48 12.80
N THR A 175 -16.06 2.58 11.86
CA THR A 175 -17.41 2.13 11.46
C THR A 175 -17.97 1.01 12.33
N SER A 176 -17.22 0.53 13.33
CA SER A 176 -17.62 -0.58 14.20
C SER A 176 -18.00 -1.84 13.42
N ASP A 177 -17.15 -2.24 12.47
CA ASP A 177 -17.29 -3.40 11.59
C ASP A 177 -18.46 -3.33 10.60
N VAL A 178 -19.01 -2.15 10.32
CA VAL A 178 -19.91 -1.99 9.17
C VAL A 178 -19.11 -2.14 7.87
N LEU A 179 -17.92 -1.55 7.83
CA LEU A 179 -16.93 -1.79 6.78
C LEU A 179 -15.84 -2.70 7.33
N LEU A 180 -15.38 -3.68 6.53
CA LEU A 180 -14.45 -4.71 6.99
C LEU A 180 -13.09 -4.58 6.28
N SER A 181 -12.04 -4.63 7.08
CA SER A 181 -10.64 -4.69 6.68
C SER A 181 -10.31 -6.13 6.28
N VAL A 182 -10.26 -6.39 4.98
CA VAL A 182 -10.08 -7.75 4.45
C VAL A 182 -8.62 -8.12 4.27
N VAL A 183 -8.33 -9.37 4.62
CA VAL A 183 -7.01 -9.98 4.42
C VAL A 183 -6.78 -10.20 2.91
N HIS A 184 -5.63 -9.76 2.41
CA HIS A 184 -5.24 -9.89 1.01
C HIS A 184 -3.77 -10.28 0.87
N ARG A 185 -3.42 -11.04 -0.16
CA ARG A 185 -2.03 -11.47 -0.40
C ARG A 185 -1.67 -11.35 -1.87
N VAL A 186 -0.38 -11.16 -2.12
CA VAL A 186 0.20 -11.26 -3.47
C VAL A 186 0.91 -12.61 -3.57
N LEU A 187 0.57 -13.38 -4.59
CA LEU A 187 1.32 -14.60 -4.93
C LEU A 187 2.47 -14.26 -5.87
N LEU A 188 3.57 -14.99 -5.72
CA LEU A 188 4.69 -14.86 -6.65
C LEU A 188 4.28 -15.46 -8.00
N PRO A 189 4.64 -14.81 -9.12
CA PRO A 189 4.35 -15.35 -10.44
C PRO A 189 5.09 -16.68 -10.63
N PRO A 190 4.60 -17.56 -11.54
CA PRO A 190 5.34 -18.75 -11.95
C PRO A 190 6.77 -18.38 -12.38
N ALA A 191 7.72 -19.28 -12.11
CA ALA A 191 9.14 -19.00 -11.89
C ALA A 191 9.97 -18.32 -13.02
N ALA A 192 9.38 -17.85 -14.11
CA ALA A 192 10.10 -17.32 -15.27
C ALA A 192 10.11 -15.79 -15.40
N ASP A 193 9.24 -15.04 -14.70
CA ASP A 193 9.20 -13.59 -14.89
C ASP A 193 8.87 -12.82 -13.61
N TRP A 194 9.90 -12.58 -12.80
CA TRP A 194 9.79 -11.81 -11.56
C TRP A 194 9.80 -10.30 -11.82
N SER A 195 10.09 -9.89 -13.06
CA SER A 195 10.16 -8.49 -13.50
C SER A 195 8.82 -7.91 -13.95
N THR A 196 7.79 -8.73 -14.18
CA THR A 196 6.51 -8.28 -14.74
C THR A 196 5.50 -7.80 -13.71
N LEU A 197 5.64 -8.18 -12.44
CA LEU A 197 4.68 -7.78 -11.41
C LEU A 197 5.08 -6.45 -10.77
N GLN A 198 4.40 -5.40 -11.20
CA GLN A 198 4.50 -4.06 -10.63
C GLN A 198 3.15 -3.64 -10.06
N SER A 199 3.19 -2.92 -8.95
CA SER A 199 2.00 -2.34 -8.32
C SER A 199 2.36 -1.02 -7.68
N LEU A 200 1.45 -0.05 -7.79
CA LEU A 200 1.49 1.18 -7.02
C LEU A 200 0.47 1.08 -5.91
N VAL A 201 0.92 1.42 -4.71
CA VAL A 201 0.09 1.35 -3.52
C VAL A 201 0.09 2.72 -2.86
N PHE A 202 -1.08 3.32 -2.75
CA PHE A 202 -1.25 4.59 -2.05
C PHE A 202 -2.05 4.38 -0.77
N PHE A 203 -1.49 4.82 0.35
CA PHE A 203 -2.17 4.74 1.63
C PHE A 203 -2.78 6.10 1.99
N VAL A 204 -4.11 6.18 2.01
CA VAL A 204 -4.76 7.36 2.61
C VAL A 204 -4.64 7.22 4.12
N GLN A 205 -4.21 8.30 4.79
CA GLN A 205 -3.99 8.30 6.23
C GLN A 205 -4.69 9.49 6.84
N LEU A 206 -5.21 9.28 8.04
CA LEU A 206 -5.73 10.35 8.86
C LEU A 206 -4.56 11.14 9.46
N GLU A 207 -4.84 12.39 9.83
CA GLU A 207 -3.91 13.21 10.59
C GLU A 207 -3.41 12.47 11.85
N GLU A 208 -2.14 12.65 12.20
CA GLU A 208 -1.48 11.87 13.26
C GLU A 208 -2.23 11.96 14.60
N GLU A 209 -2.76 13.14 14.90
CA GLU A 209 -3.50 13.46 16.13
C GLU A 209 -4.99 13.10 16.08
N ALA A 210 -5.48 12.58 14.96
CA ALA A 210 -6.87 12.19 14.83
C ALA A 210 -7.22 11.07 15.83
N LEU A 211 -8.23 11.34 16.66
CA LEU A 211 -8.75 10.37 17.62
C LEU A 211 -9.86 9.54 16.98
N ILE A 212 -9.59 8.25 16.79
CA ILE A 212 -10.54 7.30 16.23
C ILE A 212 -11.45 6.83 17.34
N THR A 213 -12.70 7.29 17.28
CA THR A 213 -13.83 6.87 18.13
C THR A 213 -14.96 6.38 17.23
N ARG A 214 -15.90 5.58 17.73
CA ARG A 214 -17.00 5.08 16.89
C ARG A 214 -17.74 6.22 16.18
N SER A 215 -18.04 6.04 14.90
CA SER A 215 -18.77 7.01 14.07
C SER A 215 -20.24 7.13 14.47
N CYS A 216 -20.85 6.05 14.99
CA CYS A 216 -22.28 5.99 15.28
C CYS A 216 -22.53 5.60 16.76
N SER A 217 -23.39 6.35 17.45
CA SER A 217 -23.77 6.09 18.84
C SER A 217 -24.94 5.11 18.97
N SER A 218 -25.74 4.96 17.92
CA SER A 218 -26.97 4.16 17.84
C SER A 218 -26.78 2.77 17.23
N CYS A 219 -25.59 2.43 16.73
CA CYS A 219 -25.29 1.06 16.31
C CYS A 219 -25.20 0.17 17.56
N ASP A 220 -26.06 -0.86 17.60
CA ASP A 220 -26.34 -1.75 18.73
C ASP A 220 -25.16 -2.69 19.11
N ARG A 221 -23.98 -2.46 18.51
CA ARG A 221 -22.76 -3.20 18.80
C ARG A 221 -22.00 -2.45 19.89
N SER A 222 -22.00 -3.02 21.09
CA SER A 222 -21.22 -2.60 22.26
C SER A 222 -19.83 -2.09 21.87
N ASN A 223 -19.33 -1.06 22.55
CA ASN A 223 -17.99 -0.45 22.53
C ASN A 223 -16.80 -1.40 22.20
N LYS A 224 -16.78 -1.99 21.00
CA LYS A 224 -15.93 -3.14 20.64
C LYS A 224 -14.45 -2.74 20.62
N TYR A 225 -14.21 -1.48 20.26
CA TYR A 225 -12.88 -0.92 20.16
C TYR A 225 -12.76 0.30 21.07
N PRO A 226 -11.72 0.37 21.93
CA PRO A 226 -11.45 1.59 22.67
C PRO A 226 -11.06 2.74 21.71
N PRO A 227 -11.09 4.00 22.13
CA PRO A 227 -10.49 5.08 21.35
C PRO A 227 -9.00 4.83 21.06
N VAL A 228 -8.51 5.24 19.89
CA VAL A 228 -7.07 5.19 19.56
C VAL A 228 -6.67 6.39 18.73
N LYS A 229 -5.45 6.91 18.93
CA LYS A 229 -4.87 7.93 18.04
C LYS A 229 -4.36 7.27 16.76
N ALA A 230 -4.66 7.86 15.60
CA ALA A 230 -4.28 7.32 14.29
C ALA A 230 -2.75 7.14 14.17
N GLY A 231 -1.97 8.16 14.51
CA GLY A 231 -0.51 8.11 14.46
C GLY A 231 0.10 6.99 15.29
N SER A 232 -0.34 6.87 16.55
CA SER A 232 0.15 5.82 17.46
C SER A 232 -0.17 4.41 16.94
N TYR A 233 -1.38 4.23 16.37
CA TYR A 233 -1.76 2.96 15.74
C TYR A 233 -0.84 2.62 14.56
N LEU A 234 -0.63 3.58 13.66
CA LEU A 234 0.22 3.39 12.47
C LEU A 234 1.68 3.08 12.84
N ILE A 235 2.26 3.80 13.81
CA ILE A 235 3.65 3.57 14.26
C ILE A 235 3.82 2.17 14.84
N GLN A 236 2.87 1.71 15.67
CA GLN A 236 2.93 0.37 16.24
C GLN A 236 2.95 -0.70 15.15
N HIS A 237 1.98 -0.61 14.24
CA HIS A 237 1.82 -1.51 13.12
C HIS A 237 3.04 -1.53 12.18
N PHE A 238 3.57 -0.34 11.88
CA PHE A 238 4.77 -0.20 11.07
C PHE A 238 6.00 -0.83 11.74
N ASN A 239 6.16 -0.65 13.05
CA ASN A 239 7.27 -1.28 13.77
C ASN A 239 7.20 -2.80 13.69
N ASP A 240 6.00 -3.38 13.74
CA ASP A 240 5.80 -4.84 13.68
C ASP A 240 6.24 -5.42 12.33
N SER A 241 5.97 -4.73 11.21
CA SER A 241 6.38 -5.16 9.85
C SER A 241 7.89 -5.12 9.59
N TYR A 242 8.62 -4.28 10.32
CA TYR A 242 10.06 -4.06 10.13
C TYR A 242 10.92 -4.48 11.34
N ARG A 243 10.38 -5.32 12.25
CA ARG A 243 11.15 -5.89 13.36
C ARG A 243 12.31 -6.70 12.81
N ARG A 244 13.54 -6.32 13.16
CA ARG A 244 14.75 -7.08 12.80
C ARG A 244 14.70 -8.47 13.44
N LYS A 245 14.96 -9.52 12.65
CA LYS A 245 15.28 -10.86 13.18
C LYS A 245 16.53 -10.72 14.05
N ARG A 246 16.47 -11.11 15.33
CA ARG A 246 17.71 -11.41 16.07
C ARG A 246 18.35 -12.60 15.35
N PRO A 247 19.66 -12.59 15.07
CA PRO A 247 20.31 -13.80 14.60
C PRO A 247 20.00 -14.92 15.60
N LEU A 248 19.63 -16.10 15.11
CA LEU A 248 19.67 -17.29 15.94
C LEU A 248 21.10 -17.40 16.44
N SER A 249 21.30 -17.24 17.75
CA SER A 249 22.56 -17.59 18.40
C SER A 249 22.79 -19.07 18.13
N ILE A 250 23.80 -19.36 17.30
CA ILE A 250 24.33 -20.71 17.05
C ILE A 250 24.94 -21.24 18.34
#